data_AF-G0MUD1-F1
#
_entry.id   AF-G0MUD1-F1
#
_cell.length_a   1.000
_cell.length_b   1.000
_cell.length_c   1.000
_cell.angle_alpha   90.00
_cell.angle_beta   90.00
_cell.angle_gamma   90.00
#
_symmetry.space_group_name_H-M   'P 1'
#
loop_
_entity.id
_entity.type
_entity.pdbx_description
1 polymer ?
#
loop_
_entity_poly.entity_id
_entity_poly.type
_entity_poly.pdbx_seq_one_letter_code
_entity_poly.pdbx_strand_id
1 'polypeptide(L)'
;MDESYCGLDDFPGYSNSSVRFFCSFLTWLNEFTDELSTINIYIYLASILINLLHFSILVKKSMRSSSINLLMAAVAICDIFSQFNGVFWNVKNYLEAQESCKTDIYWYSITLAENKFLWLQDSMRRYSTWLSFSIAFIRTLVVRYPMSTLSPLCLPSGR
;
A
#
# COMPACT_ATOMS: atom_id res chain seq x y z
N MET A 1 6.43 34.88 -4.72
CA MET A 1 6.55 34.14 -6.00
C MET A 1 8.02 34.22 -6.38
N ASP A 2 8.82 33.27 -5.92
CA ASP A 2 10.20 33.18 -6.40
C ASP A 2 10.17 32.52 -7.77
N GLU A 3 10.39 33.32 -8.80
CA GLU A 3 10.48 32.93 -10.22
C GLU A 3 11.68 32.00 -10.52
N SER A 4 12.46 31.56 -9.52
CA SER A 4 13.70 30.80 -9.74
C SER A 4 13.50 29.30 -9.95
N TYR A 5 12.31 28.73 -9.73
CA TYR A 5 12.10 27.27 -9.77
C TYR A 5 11.05 26.76 -10.76
N CYS A 6 10.27 27.64 -11.40
CA CYS A 6 9.27 27.23 -12.38
C CYS A 6 8.94 28.36 -13.36
N GLY A 7 9.13 28.12 -14.66
CA GLY A 7 8.98 29.14 -15.71
C GLY A 7 8.51 28.61 -17.06
N LEU A 8 8.59 29.48 -18.08
CA LEU A 8 8.22 29.13 -19.46
C LEU A 8 9.13 28.05 -20.07
N ASP A 9 10.38 27.96 -19.60
CA ASP A 9 11.35 26.97 -20.06
C ASP A 9 10.97 25.54 -19.62
N ASP A 10 10.26 25.38 -18.51
CA ASP A 10 9.76 24.09 -18.03
C ASP A 10 8.50 23.63 -18.79
N PHE A 11 7.78 24.57 -19.42
CA PHE A 11 6.54 24.33 -20.15
C PHE A 11 6.56 25.00 -21.53
N PRO A 12 7.47 24.58 -22.43
CA PRO A 12 7.60 25.20 -23.74
C PRO A 12 6.32 25.02 -24.55
N GLY A 13 5.84 26.11 -25.15
CA GLY A 13 4.63 26.11 -25.98
C GLY A 13 3.31 26.32 -25.23
N TYR A 14 3.34 26.53 -23.90
CA TYR A 14 2.17 26.91 -23.12
C TYR A 14 2.02 28.43 -22.98
N SER A 15 0.77 28.89 -22.85
CA SER A 15 0.48 30.31 -22.59
C SER A 15 0.92 30.73 -21.18
N ASN A 16 1.31 32.00 -21.00
CA ASN A 16 1.75 32.53 -19.69
C ASN A 16 0.75 32.27 -18.55
N SER A 17 -0.56 32.27 -18.82
CA SER A 17 -1.58 31.95 -17.83
C SER A 17 -1.58 30.47 -17.43
N SER A 18 -1.41 29.56 -18.39
CA SER A 18 -1.31 28.13 -18.14
C SER A 18 -0.04 27.80 -17.35
N VAL A 19 1.09 28.41 -17.72
CA VAL A 19 2.38 28.23 -17.01
C VAL A 19 2.24 28.68 -15.55
N ARG A 20 1.66 29.85 -15.29
CA ARG A 20 1.42 30.30 -13.90
C ARG A 20 0.54 29.34 -13.11
N PHE A 21 -0.51 28.80 -13.71
CA PHE A 21 -1.37 27.81 -13.05
C PHE A 21 -0.59 26.53 -12.71
N PHE A 22 0.14 25.97 -13.67
CA PHE A 22 0.95 24.76 -13.46
C PHE A 22 2.03 24.97 -12.40
N CYS A 23 2.73 26.11 -12.43
CA CYS A 23 3.72 26.44 -11.42
C CYS A 23 3.10 26.56 -10.03
N SER A 24 1.97 27.27 -9.90
CA SER A 24 1.27 27.36 -8.62
C SER A 24 0.81 26.00 -8.10
N PHE A 25 0.32 25.13 -9.00
CA PHE A 25 -0.11 23.78 -8.65
C PHE A 25 1.07 22.90 -8.25
N LEU A 26 2.20 22.99 -8.96
CA LEU A 26 3.43 22.26 -8.64
C LEU A 26 4.02 22.68 -7.30
N THR A 27 4.09 24.00 -7.03
CA THR A 27 4.54 24.51 -5.72
C THR A 27 3.64 24.00 -4.60
N TRP A 28 2.33 24.07 -4.79
CA TRP A 28 1.38 23.52 -3.81
C TRP A 28 1.57 22.01 -3.59
N LEU A 29 1.79 21.24 -4.67
CA LEU A 29 2.07 19.80 -4.57
C LEU A 29 3.38 19.52 -3.84
N ASN A 30 4.43 20.31 -4.06
CA ASN A 30 5.71 20.16 -3.37
C ASN A 30 5.55 20.44 -1.87
N GLU A 31 4.93 21.57 -1.51
CA GLU A 31 4.63 21.89 -0.10
C GLU A 31 3.82 20.78 0.58
N PHE A 32 2.78 20.29 -0.11
CA PHE A 32 1.98 19.17 0.39
C PHE A 32 2.80 17.88 0.55
N THR A 33 3.71 17.59 -0.38
CA THR A 33 4.56 16.40 -0.34
C THR A 33 5.60 16.48 0.79
N ASP A 34 6.15 17.66 1.06
CA ASP A 34 7.11 17.89 2.14
C ASP A 34 6.46 17.68 3.52
N GLU A 35 5.25 18.21 3.71
CA GLU A 35 4.45 17.98 4.92
C GLU A 35 4.14 16.48 5.11
N LEU A 36 3.72 15.79 4.05
CA LEU A 36 3.48 14.35 4.08
C LEU A 36 4.76 13.55 4.38
N SER A 37 5.90 13.98 3.84
CA SER A 37 7.18 13.32 4.05
C SER A 37 7.61 13.35 5.51
N THR A 38 7.26 14.43 6.25
CA THR A 38 7.55 14.55 7.69
C THR A 38 6.74 13.55 8.52
N ILE A 39 5.51 13.25 8.13
CA ILE A 39 4.63 12.31 8.86
C ILE A 39 4.68 10.87 8.33
N ASN A 40 5.37 10.63 7.22
CA ASN A 40 5.32 9.37 6.46
C ASN A 40 5.71 8.15 7.30
N ILE A 41 6.74 8.28 8.16
CA ILE A 41 7.14 7.18 9.05
C ILE A 41 6.02 6.76 10.01
N TYR A 42 5.24 7.70 10.53
CA TYR A 42 4.11 7.40 11.40
C TYR A 42 2.99 6.69 10.64
N ILE A 43 2.74 7.08 9.39
CA ILE A 43 1.75 6.44 8.52
C ILE A 43 2.14 4.98 8.25
N TYR A 44 3.41 4.71 7.91
CA TYR A 44 3.89 3.35 7.70
C TYR A 44 3.77 2.49 8.96
N LEU A 45 4.17 3.02 10.12
CA LEU A 45 4.05 2.32 11.39
C LEU A 45 2.59 2.04 11.76
N ALA A 46 1.71 3.02 11.61
CA ALA A 46 0.27 2.84 11.85
C ALA A 46 -0.33 1.77 10.91
N SER A 47 0.04 1.79 9.63
CA SER A 47 -0.40 0.78 8.66
C SER A 47 0.09 -0.62 9.03
N ILE A 48 1.32 -0.78 9.53
CA ILE A 48 1.83 -2.07 10.01
C ILE A 48 1.03 -2.53 11.24
N LEU A 49 0.82 -1.64 12.22
CA LEU A 49 0.09 -1.96 13.45
C LEU A 49 -1.36 -2.39 13.18
N ILE A 50 -2.09 -1.64 12.35
CA ILE A 50 -3.48 -1.95 12.01
C ILE A 50 -3.56 -3.31 11.32
N ASN A 51 -2.70 -3.59 10.35
CA ASN A 51 -2.71 -4.87 9.65
C ASN A 51 -2.26 -6.05 10.54
N LEU A 52 -1.36 -5.83 11.50
CA LEU A 52 -0.99 -6.84 12.49
C LEU A 52 -2.17 -7.19 13.41
N LEU A 53 -2.93 -6.20 13.86
CA LEU A 53 -4.15 -6.41 14.63
C LEU A 53 -5.20 -7.14 13.80
N HIS A 54 -5.39 -6.73 12.55
CA HIS A 54 -6.32 -7.36 11.62
C HIS A 54 -5.98 -8.84 11.41
N PHE A 55 -4.71 -9.14 11.12
CA PHE A 55 -4.21 -10.50 10.97
C PHE A 55 -4.41 -11.33 12.24
N SER A 56 -4.06 -10.78 13.41
CA SER A 56 -4.20 -11.46 14.70
C SER A 56 -5.65 -11.86 15.02
N ILE A 57 -6.61 -11.02 14.63
CA ILE A 57 -8.04 -11.31 14.79
C ILE A 57 -8.48 -12.41 13.82
N LEU A 58 -8.05 -12.34 12.55
CA LEU A 58 -8.45 -13.29 11.50
C LEU A 58 -7.89 -14.70 11.68
N VAL A 59 -6.71 -14.85 12.29
CA VAL A 59 -6.08 -16.16 12.53
C VAL A 59 -6.81 -16.97 13.63
N LYS A 60 -7.65 -16.33 14.45
CA LYS A 60 -8.40 -17.04 15.50
C LYS A 60 -9.24 -18.19 14.92
N LYS A 61 -9.21 -19.34 15.59
CA LYS A 61 -9.83 -20.60 15.15
C LYS A 61 -11.29 -20.45 14.70
N SER A 62 -12.05 -19.58 15.36
CA SER A 62 -13.46 -19.30 15.05
C SER A 62 -13.68 -18.62 13.69
N MET A 63 -12.70 -17.89 13.16
CA MET A 63 -12.82 -17.10 11.93
C MET A 63 -12.24 -17.83 10.71
N ARG A 64 -11.35 -18.81 10.90
CA ARG A 64 -10.69 -19.56 9.81
C ARG A 64 -11.62 -20.48 9.01
N SER A 65 -12.87 -20.64 9.42
CA SER A 65 -13.82 -21.55 8.75
C SER A 65 -14.26 -21.08 7.36
N SER A 66 -14.05 -19.80 7.01
CA SER A 66 -14.40 -19.24 5.70
C SER A 66 -13.15 -19.00 4.86
N SER A 67 -13.18 -19.43 3.60
CA SER A 67 -12.13 -19.18 2.60
C SER A 67 -11.88 -17.68 2.41
N ILE A 68 -12.91 -16.85 2.52
CA ILE A 68 -12.81 -15.38 2.41
C ILE A 68 -11.95 -14.81 3.55
N ASN A 69 -12.09 -15.33 4.77
CA ASN A 69 -11.31 -14.86 5.92
C ASN A 69 -9.83 -15.24 5.81
N LEU A 70 -9.53 -16.37 5.19
CA LEU A 70 -8.15 -16.77 4.88
C LEU A 70 -7.52 -15.83 3.83
N LEU A 71 -8.26 -15.48 2.78
CA LEU A 71 -7.79 -14.53 1.76
C LEU A 71 -7.59 -13.13 2.34
N MET A 72 -8.50 -12.65 3.20
CA MET A 72 -8.34 -11.37 3.88
C MET A 72 -7.11 -11.35 4.81
N ALA A 73 -6.79 -12.48 5.45
CA ALA A 73 -5.56 -12.59 6.25
C ALA A 73 -4.30 -12.52 5.37
N ALA A 74 -4.33 -13.12 4.18
CA ALA A 74 -3.24 -13.02 3.22
C ALA A 74 -3.05 -11.59 2.69
N VAL A 75 -4.14 -10.85 2.45
CA VAL A 75 -4.09 -9.42 2.10
C VAL A 75 -3.41 -8.62 3.21
N ALA A 76 -3.80 -8.81 4.47
CA ALA A 76 -3.18 -8.12 5.59
C ALA A 76 -1.67 -8.40 5.71
N ILE A 77 -1.23 -9.63 5.42
CA ILE A 77 0.19 -9.97 5.34
C ILE A 77 0.88 -9.19 4.21
N CYS A 78 0.32 -9.21 3.00
CA CYS A 78 0.88 -8.46 1.87
C CYS A 78 0.98 -6.96 2.18
N ASP A 79 -0.04 -6.39 2.81
CA ASP A 79 -0.05 -4.98 3.19
C ASP A 79 1.07 -4.67 4.20
N ILE A 80 1.29 -5.50 5.22
CA ILE A 80 2.42 -5.35 6.16
C ILE A 80 3.75 -5.35 5.42
N PHE A 81 3.99 -6.33 4.55
CA PHE A 81 5.26 -6.44 3.84
C PHE A 81 5.49 -5.26 2.88
N SER A 82 4.43 -4.71 2.30
CA SER A 82 4.53 -3.56 1.40
C SER A 82 4.99 -2.28 2.09
N GLN A 83 4.77 -2.14 3.41
CA GLN A 83 5.17 -0.96 4.17
C GLN A 83 6.65 -0.97 4.59
N PHE A 84 7.35 -2.11 4.54
CA PHE A 84 8.75 -2.18 4.93
C PHE A 84 9.66 -1.30 4.08
N ASN A 85 9.36 -1.15 2.78
CA ASN A 85 10.13 -0.26 1.91
C ASN A 85 10.04 1.21 2.38
N GLY A 86 8.86 1.67 2.77
CA GLY A 86 8.65 3.02 3.28
C GLY A 86 9.41 3.29 4.59
N VAL A 87 9.40 2.31 5.51
CA VAL A 87 10.19 2.37 6.75
C VAL A 87 11.69 2.40 6.44
N PHE A 88 12.15 1.53 5.54
CA PHE A 88 13.55 1.47 5.13
C PHE A 88 14.03 2.80 4.53
N TRP A 89 13.23 3.41 3.65
CA TRP A 89 13.53 4.70 3.04
C TRP A 89 13.72 5.82 4.09
N ASN A 90 12.82 5.89 5.07
CA ASN A 90 12.94 6.88 6.15
C ASN A 90 14.21 6.68 6.99
N VAL A 91 14.56 5.42 7.29
CA VAL A 91 15.80 5.09 8.00
C VAL A 91 17.02 5.44 7.18
N LYS A 92 17.02 5.15 5.87
CA LYS A 92 18.09 5.53 4.94
C LYS A 92 18.30 7.05 4.91
N ASN A 93 17.23 7.83 4.71
CA ASN A 93 17.29 9.30 4.73
C ASN A 93 17.86 9.85 6.04
N TYR A 94 17.46 9.26 7.18
CA TYR A 94 18.00 9.63 8.49
C TYR A 94 19.51 9.35 8.61
N LEU A 95 19.97 8.21 8.08
CA LEU A 95 21.40 7.83 8.08
C LEU A 95 22.24 8.71 7.13
N GLU A 96 21.67 9.13 6.00
CA GLU A 96 22.28 10.07 5.05
C GLU A 96 22.40 11.47 5.67
N ALA A 97 21.36 11.95 6.36
CA ALA A 97 21.37 13.26 7.02
C ALA A 97 22.38 13.37 8.19
N GLN A 98 22.79 12.25 8.77
CA GLN A 98 23.77 12.19 9.87
C GLN A 98 25.23 12.27 9.40
N GLU A 99 25.50 12.67 8.14
CA GLU A 99 26.85 12.81 7.53
C GLU A 99 27.80 11.67 7.94
N SER A 100 27.33 10.44 7.76
CA SER A 100 28.08 9.30 8.26
C SER A 100 29.24 8.98 7.30
N CYS A 101 30.48 9.19 7.75
CA CYS A 101 31.71 8.67 7.12
C CYS A 101 31.66 7.14 7.08
N LYS A 102 30.94 6.60 6.10
CA LYS A 102 30.76 5.17 5.87
C LYS A 102 31.51 4.77 4.61
N THR A 103 32.09 3.57 4.63
CA THR A 103 32.80 2.99 3.50
C THR A 103 31.87 2.72 2.32
N ASP A 104 32.38 2.73 1.09
CA ASP A 104 31.63 2.41 -0.14
C ASP A 104 30.86 1.07 -0.07
N ILE A 105 31.42 0.08 0.63
CA ILE A 105 30.78 -1.23 0.87
C ILE A 105 29.45 -1.08 1.63
N TYR A 106 29.37 -0.12 2.55
CA TYR A 106 28.15 0.15 3.32
C TYR A 106 27.05 0.70 2.39
N TRP A 107 27.35 1.71 1.59
CA TRP A 107 26.39 2.29 0.62
C TRP A 107 25.95 1.28 -0.44
N TYR A 108 26.86 0.42 -0.89
CA TYR A 108 26.52 -0.69 -1.77
C TYR A 108 25.52 -1.65 -1.12
N SER A 109 25.72 -2.01 0.15
CA SER A 109 24.80 -2.89 0.88
C SER A 109 23.42 -2.25 1.12
N ILE A 110 23.36 -0.95 1.41
CA ILE A 110 22.10 -0.20 1.50
C ILE A 110 21.35 -0.22 0.17
N THR A 111 22.04 0.06 -0.94
CA THR A 111 21.43 0.08 -2.28
C THR A 111 20.91 -1.30 -2.69
N LEU A 112 21.62 -2.38 -2.32
CA LEU A 112 21.13 -3.74 -2.52
C LEU A 112 19.88 -4.04 -1.68
N ALA A 113 19.85 -3.57 -0.42
CA ALA A 113 18.69 -3.73 0.44
C ALA A 113 17.48 -2.97 -0.12
N GLU A 114 17.67 -1.73 -0.57
CA GLU A 114 16.66 -0.90 -1.22
C GLU A 114 16.01 -1.62 -2.41
N ASN A 115 16.81 -2.16 -3.33
CA ASN A 115 16.29 -2.91 -4.47
C ASN A 115 15.47 -4.14 -4.05
N LYS A 116 15.88 -4.84 -2.98
CA LYS A 116 15.12 -5.99 -2.44
C LYS A 116 13.78 -5.54 -1.83
N PHE A 117 13.78 -4.45 -1.06
CA PHE A 117 12.56 -3.92 -0.45
C PHE A 117 11.60 -3.35 -1.50
N LEU A 118 12.12 -2.68 -2.54
CA LEU A 118 11.32 -2.21 -3.66
C LEU A 118 10.66 -3.38 -4.41
N TRP A 119 11.45 -4.40 -4.76
CA TRP A 119 10.91 -5.61 -5.39
C TRP A 119 9.85 -6.31 -4.53
N LEU A 120 10.10 -6.40 -3.22
CA LEU A 120 9.15 -6.97 -2.27
C LEU A 120 7.86 -6.14 -2.24
N GLN A 121 7.96 -4.82 -2.14
CA GLN A 121 6.81 -3.92 -2.10
C GLN A 121 5.95 -4.06 -3.37
N ASP A 122 6.57 -4.01 -4.54
CA ASP A 122 5.85 -4.15 -5.81
C ASP A 122 5.15 -5.50 -5.94
N SER A 123 5.84 -6.58 -5.55
CA SER A 123 5.28 -7.93 -5.57
C SER A 123 4.09 -8.04 -4.62
N MET A 124 4.23 -7.56 -3.38
CA MET A 124 3.18 -7.64 -2.36
C MET A 124 1.97 -6.78 -2.70
N ARG A 125 2.16 -5.58 -3.26
CA ARG A 125 1.05 -4.73 -3.72
C ARG A 125 0.25 -5.40 -4.85
N ARG A 126 0.94 -6.05 -5.79
CA ARG A 126 0.30 -6.82 -6.87
C ARG A 126 -0.49 -8.00 -6.29
N TYR A 127 0.11 -8.78 -5.38
CA TYR A 127 -0.59 -9.89 -4.73
C TYR A 127 -1.81 -9.43 -3.93
N SER A 128 -1.68 -8.38 -3.13
CA SER A 128 -2.80 -7.78 -2.38
C SER A 128 -3.97 -7.40 -3.29
N THR A 129 -3.67 -6.82 -4.46
CA THR A 129 -4.67 -6.47 -5.47
C THR A 129 -5.37 -7.70 -6.05
N TRP A 130 -4.62 -8.72 -6.46
CA TRP A 130 -5.18 -9.97 -7.00
C TRP A 130 -6.00 -10.75 -5.97
N LEU A 131 -5.57 -10.75 -4.71
CA LEU A 131 -6.31 -11.36 -3.60
C LEU A 131 -7.60 -10.60 -3.31
N SER A 132 -7.55 -9.27 -3.29
CA SER A 132 -8.74 -8.42 -3.12
C SER A 132 -9.75 -8.61 -4.24
N PHE A 133 -9.29 -8.71 -5.49
CA PHE A 133 -10.13 -9.08 -6.63
C PHE A 133 -10.76 -10.46 -6.44
N SER A 134 -9.97 -11.45 -5.99
CA SER A 134 -10.47 -12.81 -5.73
C SER A 134 -11.54 -12.83 -4.63
N ILE A 135 -11.38 -12.02 -3.57
CA ILE A 135 -12.39 -11.85 -2.52
C ILE A 135 -13.68 -11.27 -3.10
N ALA A 136 -13.59 -10.20 -3.91
CA ALA A 136 -14.74 -9.59 -4.55
C ALA A 136 -15.47 -10.59 -5.45
N PHE A 137 -14.71 -11.33 -6.26
CA PHE A 137 -15.24 -12.37 -7.16
C PHE A 137 -15.97 -13.48 -6.39
N ILE A 138 -15.35 -14.04 -5.34
CA ILE A 138 -15.98 -15.07 -4.51
C ILE A 138 -17.26 -14.53 -3.86
N ARG A 139 -17.24 -13.31 -3.32
CA ARG A 139 -18.44 -12.68 -2.74
C ARG A 139 -19.56 -12.53 -3.78
N THR A 140 -19.24 -12.10 -4.99
CA THR A 140 -20.22 -12.02 -6.08
C THR A 140 -20.79 -13.38 -6.43
N LEU A 141 -19.96 -14.43 -6.50
CA LEU A 141 -20.42 -15.79 -6.77
C LEU A 141 -21.35 -16.32 -5.69
N VAL A 142 -21.01 -16.15 -4.40
CA VAL A 142 -21.84 -16.62 -3.28
C VAL A 142 -23.19 -15.90 -3.23
N VAL A 143 -23.25 -14.62 -3.62
CA VAL A 143 -24.50 -13.86 -3.66
C VAL A 143 -25.35 -14.22 -4.89
N ARG A 144 -24.74 -14.43 -6.07
CA ARG A 144 -25.48 -14.82 -7.29
C ARG A 144 -25.91 -16.27 -7.31
N TYR A 145 -25.07 -17.15 -6.77
CA TYR A 145 -25.28 -18.58 -6.69
C TYR A 145 -25.25 -18.97 -5.22
N PRO A 146 -26.29 -18.62 -4.44
CA PRO A 146 -26.43 -19.19 -3.12
C PRO A 146 -26.39 -20.70 -3.30
N MET A 147 -25.40 -21.37 -2.69
CA MET A 147 -25.37 -22.83 -2.66
C MET A 147 -26.76 -23.25 -2.25
N SER A 148 -27.46 -23.95 -3.15
CA SER A 148 -28.76 -24.48 -2.85
C SER A 148 -28.58 -25.25 -1.56
N THR A 149 -29.09 -24.70 -0.46
CA THR A 149 -29.53 -25.52 0.64
C THR A 149 -30.50 -26.44 -0.04
N LEU A 150 -30.05 -27.67 -0.31
CA LEU A 150 -30.91 -28.79 -0.58
C LEU A 150 -31.79 -28.83 0.66
N SER A 151 -32.89 -28.08 0.62
CA SER A 151 -33.95 -28.18 1.58
C SER A 151 -34.21 -29.66 1.69
N PRO A 152 -34.12 -30.28 2.87
CA PRO A 152 -34.47 -31.68 2.98
C PRO A 152 -35.89 -31.80 2.46
N LEU A 153 -36.00 -32.39 1.29
CA LEU A 153 -37.25 -32.81 0.64
C LEU A 153 -37.81 -34.04 1.39
N CYS A 154 -37.70 -33.99 2.72
CA CYS A 154 -38.07 -35.00 3.68
C CYS A 154 -38.85 -34.32 4.81
N LEU A 155 -40.08 -33.92 4.51
CA LEU A 155 -41.18 -34.23 5.41
C LEU A 155 -42.29 -34.88 4.57
N PRO A 156 -42.42 -36.22 4.57
CA PRO A 156 -43.72 -36.80 4.37
C PRO A 156 -44.51 -36.51 5.65
N SER A 157 -45.46 -35.58 5.55
CA SER A 157 -46.46 -35.36 6.59
C SER A 157 -47.83 -35.48 5.96
N GLY A 158 -48.49 -36.60 6.25
CA GLY A 158 -49.92 -36.57 6.51
C GLY A 158 -50.78 -37.48 5.65
N ARG A 159 -51.08 -38.64 6.26
CA ARG A 159 -52.32 -39.45 6.17
C ARG A 159 -52.60 -40.23 4.90
#